data_AF-A0A4Q2YUE0-F1
#
_entry.id   AF-A0A4Q2YUE0-F1
#
_cell.length_a   1.000
_cell.length_b   1.000
_cell.length_c   1.000
_cell.angle_alpha   90.00
_cell.angle_beta   90.00
_cell.angle_gamma   90.00
#
_symmetry.space_group_name_H-M   'P 1'
#
loop_
_entity.id
_entity.type
_entity.pdbx_description
1 polymer ?
#
loop_
_entity_poly.entity_id
_entity_poly.type
_entity_poly.pdbx_seq_one_letter_code
_entity_poly.pdbx_strand_id
1 'polypeptide(L)' 'LGMEAIYEFEVQDFPVTVAVDSEGQNVHVNAPMLWQKRIKDEGLLEKA' A
#
# COMPACT_ATOMS: atom_id res chain seq x y z
N LEU A 1 7.16 29.29 -8.50
CA LEU A 1 7.20 27.88 -8.05
C LEU A 1 6.41 27.66 -6.77
N GLY A 2 6.39 28.58 -5.79
CA GLY A 2 5.43 28.46 -4.67
C GLY A 2 5.49 27.09 -4.00
N MET A 3 4.34 26.44 -3.78
CA MET A 3 4.27 25.08 -3.23
C MET A 3 4.89 23.98 -4.12
N GLU A 4 5.20 24.27 -5.37
CA GLU A 4 5.78 23.34 -6.36
C GLU A 4 7.31 23.46 -6.44
N ALA A 5 7.96 24.27 -5.60
CA ALA A 5 9.42 24.32 -5.56
C ALA A 5 10.01 23.06 -4.88
N ILE A 6 11.31 22.84 -5.07
CA ILE A 6 12.05 21.76 -4.39
C ILE A 6 12.37 22.23 -2.96
N TYR A 7 12.05 21.38 -1.99
CA TYR A 7 12.28 21.62 -0.57
C TYR A 7 12.91 20.39 0.09
N GLU A 8 13.74 20.65 1.08
CA GLU A 8 14.29 19.63 1.97
C GLU A 8 13.52 19.64 3.29
N PHE A 9 13.20 18.46 3.80
CA PHE A 9 12.48 18.31 5.06
C PHE A 9 13.14 17.23 5.91
N GLU A 10 13.36 17.55 7.18
CA GLU A 10 13.57 16.55 8.22
C GLU A 10 12.20 16.13 8.74
N VAL A 11 11.92 14.82 8.75
CA VAL A 11 10.63 14.27 9.16
C VAL A 11 10.79 13.39 10.40
N GLN A 12 9.76 13.40 11.25
CA GLN A 12 9.64 12.53 12.42
C GLN A 12 8.23 11.93 12.43
N ASP A 13 8.11 10.63 12.74
CA ASP A 13 6.84 9.90 12.81
C ASP A 13 5.94 10.07 11.57
N PHE A 14 6.55 9.93 10.39
CA PHE A 14 5.86 10.04 9.10
C PHE A 14 5.53 8.65 8.56
N PRO A 15 4.32 8.10 8.81
CA PRO A 15 3.98 6.76 8.37
C PRO A 15 3.90 6.70 6.84
N VAL A 16 4.63 5.75 6.26
CA VAL A 16 4.61 5.46 4.82
C VAL A 16 4.42 3.97 4.59
N THR A 17 3.93 3.61 3.40
CA THR A 17 3.83 2.22 2.95
C THR A 17 4.66 2.04 1.70
N VAL A 18 5.38 0.93 1.60
CA VAL A 18 6.13 0.57 0.39
C VAL A 18 5.14 0.12 -0.69
N ALA A 19 5.05 0.91 -1.77
CA ALA A 19 4.19 0.58 -2.92
C ALA A 19 4.86 -0.40 -3.89
N VAL A 20 6.17 -0.26 -4.09
CA VAL A 20 7.01 -1.15 -4.90
C VAL A 20 8.33 -1.36 -4.16
N ASP A 21 8.76 -2.62 -3.98
CA ASP A 21 10.03 -2.94 -3.34
C ASP A 21 11.21 -3.00 -4.35
N SER A 22 12.43 -3.24 -3.83
CA SER A 22 13.65 -3.33 -4.64
C SER A 22 13.68 -4.54 -5.59
N GLU A 23 12.84 -5.53 -5.38
CA GLU A 23 12.69 -6.70 -6.26
C GLU A 23 11.63 -6.46 -7.35
N GLY A 24 10.93 -5.32 -7.31
CA GLY A 24 9.88 -4.96 -8.25
C GLY A 24 8.49 -5.49 -7.88
N GLN A 25 8.30 -5.99 -6.66
CA GLN A 25 6.98 -6.45 -6.20
C GLN A 25 6.07 -5.24 -5.97
N ASN A 26 4.88 -5.23 -6.59
CA ASN A 26 3.95 -4.09 -6.56
C ASN A 26 2.70 -4.40 -5.74
N VAL A 27 2.38 -3.54 -4.76
CA VAL A 27 1.22 -3.70 -3.87
C VAL A 27 -0.11 -3.73 -4.64
N HIS A 28 -0.23 -2.99 -5.75
CA HIS A 28 -1.45 -2.96 -6.57
C HIS A 28 -1.70 -4.26 -7.34
N VAL A 29 -0.69 -5.13 -7.44
CA VAL A 29 -0.81 -6.47 -8.03
C VAL A 29 -1.00 -7.51 -6.92
N ASN A 30 -0.15 -7.48 -5.91
CA ASN A 30 -0.08 -8.53 -4.90
C ASN A 30 -1.20 -8.42 -3.85
N ALA A 31 -1.56 -7.21 -3.42
CA ALA A 31 -2.55 -7.03 -2.35
C ALA A 31 -3.96 -7.49 -2.73
N PRO A 32 -4.51 -7.19 -3.93
CA PRO A 32 -5.82 -7.72 -4.31
C PRO A 32 -5.89 -9.25 -4.27
N MET A 33 -4.85 -9.94 -4.74
CA MET A 33 -4.78 -11.41 -4.72
C MET A 33 -4.75 -11.96 -3.29
N LEU A 34 -3.93 -11.35 -2.43
CA LEU A 34 -3.85 -11.73 -1.02
C LEU A 34 -5.21 -11.55 -0.32
N TRP A 35 -5.86 -10.40 -0.50
CA TRP A 35 -7.14 -10.12 0.13
C TRP A 35 -8.26 -10.98 -0.43
N GLN A 36 -8.29 -11.25 -1.73
CA GLN A 36 -9.24 -12.19 -2.32
C GLN A 36 -9.16 -13.55 -1.65
N LYS A 37 -7.95 -14.08 -1.46
CA LYS A 37 -7.74 -15.35 -0.76
C LYS A 37 -8.19 -15.27 0.70
N ARG A 38 -7.75 -14.23 1.43
CA ARG A 38 -8.11 -14.05 2.86
C ARG A 38 -9.61 -13.94 3.08
N ILE A 39 -10.30 -13.13 2.27
CA ILE A 39 -11.75 -12.94 2.34
C ILE A 39 -12.48 -14.27 2.14
N LYS A 40 -12.01 -15.11 1.22
CA LYS A 40 -12.54 -16.46 1.01
C LYS A 40 -12.26 -17.36 2.21
N ASP A 41 -11.02 -17.41 2.68
CA ASP A 41 -10.61 -18.28 3.78
C ASP A 41 -11.31 -17.91 5.11
N GLU A 42 -11.59 -16.63 5.33
CA GLU A 42 -12.30 -16.09 6.50
C GLU A 42 -13.84 -16.15 6.34
N GLY A 43 -14.37 -16.61 5.20
CA GLY A 43 -15.81 -16.75 4.95
C GLY A 43 -16.60 -15.42 5.00
N LEU A 44 -15.93 -14.29 4.78
CA LEU A 44 -16.52 -12.96 5.03
C LEU A 44 -17.68 -12.61 4.08
N LEU A 45 -17.80 -13.34 2.96
CA LEU A 45 -18.85 -13.15 1.96
C LEU A 45 -19.98 -14.19 2.04
N GLU A 46 -19.88 -15.20 2.92
CA GLU A 46 -20.89 -16.27 3.00
C GLU A 46 -22.18 -15.85 3.71
N LYS A 47 -22.14 -14.74 4.46
CA LYS A 47 -23.28 -14.19 5.21
C LYS A 47 -23.86 -12.92 4.58
N ALA A 48 -23.36 -12.52 3.41
CA ALA A 48 -23.78 -11.32 2.69
C ALA A 48 -25.00 -11.60 1.79
#